data_AF-A0A9N7UKH8-F1
#
_entry.id   AF-A0A9N7UKH8-F1
#
_cell.length_a   1.000
_cell.length_b   1.000
_cell.length_c   1.000
_cell.angle_alpha   90.00
_cell.angle_beta   90.00
_cell.angle_gamma   90.00
#
_symmetry.space_group_name_H-M   'P 1'
#
loop_
_entity.id
_entity.type
_entity.pdbx_description
1 polymer ?
#
loop_
_entity_poly.entity_id
_entity_poly.type
_entity_poly.pdbx_seq_one_letter_code
_entity_poly.pdbx_strand_id
1 'polypeptide(L)'
;MAKCSTDYPLGLLFKDENKTSDLVDTLRHLQKEYVPKGPDGVSTVLVGGDRLTEGNCRNIQWAFSDGATKEDRLEGLIFKFEDWHAIRNLFEIYHRIFYDGASSKDHGTLLANMTKLRCSNAKQGPHAAYNAYKEFVHKDTTALFLAAAMEHFGLEDVTENPDGFVPVDVNYGLPELKRSWLHECVGQVVDTFVMMTGVTEAASQRQPSTQQRQRQQFPCRADGCGNVYMYVKARETHERKKHNLVAPLDSSPEHASPADQDHQKQHTEARLGFGFFLLNMQDAVMKPPLESVHIWGLAPHNLQVHKNKQNGSGCSTDVLDLQM
;
A
#
# COMPACT_ATOMS: atom_id res chain seq x y z
N MET A 1 -11.44 -28.67 8.32
CA MET A 1 -11.39 -28.21 6.91
C MET A 1 -12.32 -27.02 6.78
N ALA A 2 -11.82 -25.86 6.34
CA ALA A 2 -12.68 -24.70 6.11
C ALA A 2 -13.66 -25.01 4.97
N LYS A 3 -14.93 -24.69 5.16
CA LYS A 3 -15.95 -24.82 4.11
C LYS A 3 -15.57 -23.89 2.95
N CYS A 4 -15.69 -24.35 1.71
CA CYS A 4 -15.59 -23.46 0.55
C CYS A 4 -16.60 -22.32 0.71
N SER A 5 -16.18 -21.09 0.42
CA SER A 5 -17.10 -19.97 0.27
C SER A 5 -17.99 -20.22 -0.94
N THR A 6 -19.26 -19.84 -0.81
CA THR A 6 -20.22 -19.83 -1.92
C THR A 6 -20.45 -18.37 -2.31
N ASP A 7 -20.11 -18.02 -3.55
CA ASP A 7 -20.23 -16.66 -4.04
C ASP A 7 -21.60 -16.46 -4.71
N TYR A 8 -22.27 -15.34 -4.39
CA TYR A 8 -23.57 -14.97 -4.95
C TYR A 8 -23.48 -13.57 -5.58
N PRO A 9 -23.92 -13.39 -6.84
CA PRO A 9 -23.96 -12.06 -7.45
C PRO A 9 -25.09 -11.22 -6.83
N LEU A 10 -24.74 -10.06 -6.26
CA LEU A 10 -25.67 -9.17 -5.55
C LEU A 10 -26.43 -8.17 -6.47
N GLY A 11 -26.41 -8.42 -7.79
CA GLY A 11 -27.03 -7.52 -8.78
C GLY A 11 -26.30 -6.19 -8.95
N LEU A 12 -26.81 -5.35 -9.85
CA LEU A 12 -26.28 -4.00 -10.12
C LEU A 12 -27.33 -2.94 -9.77
N LEU A 13 -26.93 -1.95 -8.98
CA LEU A 13 -27.70 -0.75 -8.73
C LEU A 13 -27.19 0.36 -9.64
N PHE A 14 -28.05 0.90 -10.50
CA PHE A 14 -27.70 2.01 -11.40
C PHE A 14 -27.73 3.34 -10.63
N LYS A 15 -26.76 3.51 -9.72
CA LYS A 15 -26.65 4.63 -8.79
C LYS A 15 -25.21 5.15 -8.78
N ASP A 16 -25.04 6.46 -8.62
CA ASP A 16 -23.72 7.11 -8.59
C ASP A 16 -23.29 7.36 -7.14
N GLU A 17 -22.18 6.75 -6.72
CA GLU A 17 -21.63 6.90 -5.37
C GLU A 17 -21.20 8.34 -5.05
N ASN A 18 -20.92 9.16 -6.08
CA ASN A 18 -20.51 10.55 -5.90
C ASN A 18 -21.71 11.47 -5.63
N LYS A 19 -22.93 11.00 -5.87
CA LYS A 19 -24.16 11.76 -5.60
C LYS A 19 -24.76 11.30 -4.29
N THR A 20 -24.84 12.21 -3.32
CA THR A 20 -25.37 11.91 -1.99
C THR A 20 -26.75 11.25 -2.03
N SER A 21 -27.67 11.71 -2.89
CA SER A 21 -29.01 11.11 -3.00
C SER A 21 -28.98 9.65 -3.46
N ASP A 22 -28.15 9.35 -4.46
CA ASP A 22 -28.02 7.99 -5.01
C ASP A 22 -27.29 7.06 -4.04
N LEU A 23 -26.32 7.60 -3.29
CA LEU A 23 -25.64 6.88 -2.22
C LEU A 23 -26.57 6.57 -1.06
N VAL A 24 -27.45 7.50 -0.66
CA VAL A 24 -28.50 7.25 0.36
C VAL A 24 -29.41 6.10 -0.06
N ASP A 25 -29.88 6.11 -1.31
CA ASP A 25 -30.72 5.03 -1.84
C ASP A 25 -29.98 3.68 -1.82
N THR A 26 -28.69 3.69 -2.18
CA THR A 26 -27.83 2.51 -2.16
C THR A 26 -27.68 1.96 -0.75
N LEU A 27 -27.36 2.80 0.24
CA LEU A 27 -27.20 2.36 1.63
C LEU A 27 -28.50 1.83 2.23
N ARG A 28 -29.63 2.46 1.94
CA ARG A 28 -30.95 1.95 2.35
C ARG A 28 -31.27 0.60 1.72
N HIS A 29 -30.93 0.41 0.45
CA HIS A 29 -31.09 -0.87 -0.22
C HIS A 29 -30.22 -1.95 0.45
N LEU A 30 -28.94 -1.66 0.73
CA LEU A 30 -28.04 -2.59 1.42
C LEU A 30 -28.55 -2.96 2.82
N GLN A 31 -28.98 -1.97 3.59
CA GLN A 31 -29.54 -2.16 4.93
C GLN A 31 -30.82 -2.98 4.94
N LYS A 32 -31.63 -2.91 3.88
CA LYS A 32 -32.91 -3.62 3.79
C LYS A 32 -32.73 -5.06 3.30
N GLU A 33 -31.95 -5.25 2.24
CA GLU A 33 -31.88 -6.53 1.52
C GLU A 33 -30.78 -7.45 2.05
N TYR A 34 -29.65 -6.91 2.52
CA TYR A 34 -28.46 -7.72 2.84
C TYR A 34 -28.12 -7.77 4.32
N VAL A 35 -28.61 -6.83 5.13
CA VAL A 35 -28.40 -6.89 6.57
C VAL A 35 -29.34 -7.92 7.21
N PRO A 36 -28.80 -8.98 7.85
CA PRO A 36 -29.63 -9.98 8.50
C PRO A 36 -30.42 -9.37 9.67
N LYS A 37 -31.72 -9.68 9.73
CA LYS A 37 -32.59 -9.34 10.86
C LYS A 37 -32.65 -10.53 11.82
N GLY A 38 -32.12 -10.35 13.01
CA GLY A 38 -32.14 -11.31 14.09
C GLY A 38 -33.20 -10.98 15.16
N PRO A 39 -33.34 -11.83 16.19
CA PRO A 39 -34.28 -11.61 17.30
C PRO A 39 -34.00 -10.30 18.07
N ASP A 40 -32.73 -9.88 18.13
CA ASP A 40 -32.26 -8.68 18.86
C ASP A 40 -32.12 -7.43 17.97
N GLY A 41 -32.59 -7.49 16.72
CA GLY A 41 -32.54 -6.38 15.74
C GLY A 41 -31.65 -6.67 14.54
N VAL A 42 -30.96 -5.64 14.03
CA VAL A 42 -30.10 -5.74 12.84
C VAL A 42 -28.71 -6.27 13.20
N SER A 43 -28.21 -7.23 12.43
CA SER A 43 -26.81 -7.68 12.50
C SER A 43 -25.91 -6.78 11.64
N THR A 44 -24.61 -6.73 11.93
CA THR A 44 -23.70 -5.84 11.21
C THR A 44 -23.06 -6.53 10.00
N VAL A 45 -23.00 -5.84 8.87
CA VAL A 45 -22.32 -6.25 7.64
C VAL A 45 -21.23 -5.24 7.32
N LEU A 46 -20.08 -5.73 6.84
CA LEU A 46 -18.99 -4.87 6.39
C LEU A 46 -19.26 -4.38 4.97
N VAL A 47 -19.20 -3.06 4.77
CA VAL A 47 -19.26 -2.42 3.46
C VAL A 47 -17.92 -1.75 3.20
N GLY A 48 -17.19 -2.30 2.24
CA GLY A 48 -15.88 -1.80 1.83
C GLY A 48 -15.98 -0.75 0.72
N GLY A 49 -15.09 0.23 0.76
CA GLY A 49 -14.95 1.22 -0.30
C GLY A 49 -13.67 2.04 -0.18
N ASP A 50 -13.38 2.83 -1.20
CA ASP A 50 -12.27 3.79 -1.16
C ASP A 50 -12.54 4.87 -0.09
N ARG A 51 -11.50 5.61 0.30
CA ARG A 51 -11.53 6.63 1.35
C ARG A 51 -12.65 7.66 1.16
N LEU A 52 -12.91 8.06 -0.09
CA LEU A 52 -13.98 9.01 -0.40
C LEU A 52 -15.37 8.39 -0.20
N THR A 53 -15.57 7.16 -0.70
CA THR A 53 -16.82 6.41 -0.57
C THR A 53 -17.13 6.13 0.90
N GLU A 54 -16.15 5.64 1.67
CA GLU A 54 -16.29 5.40 3.11
C GLU A 54 -16.71 6.69 3.85
N GLY A 55 -16.02 7.80 3.60
CA GLY A 55 -16.31 9.07 4.26
C GLY A 55 -17.71 9.60 3.94
N ASN A 56 -18.14 9.47 2.68
CA ASN A 56 -19.48 9.85 2.27
C ASN A 56 -20.55 8.96 2.94
N CYS A 57 -20.31 7.65 3.00
CA CYS A 57 -21.21 6.70 3.67
C CYS A 57 -21.35 6.99 5.17
N ARG A 58 -20.24 7.28 5.85
CA ARG A 58 -20.22 7.63 7.27
C ARG A 58 -20.96 8.94 7.55
N ASN A 59 -20.78 9.95 6.71
CA ASN A 59 -21.52 11.21 6.80
C ASN A 59 -23.03 11.00 6.65
N ILE A 60 -23.44 10.11 5.73
CA ILE A 60 -24.85 9.75 5.57
C ILE A 60 -25.36 9.04 6.82
N GLN A 61 -24.62 8.07 7.36
CA GLN A 61 -25.02 7.37 8.59
C GLN A 61 -25.21 8.34 9.76
N TRP A 62 -24.35 9.36 9.90
CA TRP A 62 -24.55 10.43 10.88
C TRP A 62 -25.82 11.25 10.62
N ALA A 63 -26.14 11.56 9.36
CA ALA A 63 -27.38 12.25 9.02
C ALA A 63 -28.64 11.42 9.35
N PHE A 64 -28.51 10.09 9.41
CA PHE A 64 -29.59 9.17 9.79
C PHE A 64 -29.59 8.82 11.29
N SER A 65 -28.70 9.39 12.10
CA SER A 65 -28.54 9.02 13.52
C SER A 65 -29.77 9.28 14.40
N ASP A 66 -30.68 10.16 13.99
CA ASP A 66 -31.94 10.44 14.69
C ASP A 66 -33.08 9.45 14.36
N GLY A 67 -32.81 8.41 13.55
CA GLY A 67 -33.78 7.39 13.19
C GLY A 67 -34.34 6.62 14.41
N ALA A 68 -35.64 6.30 14.38
CA ALA A 68 -36.31 5.64 15.50
C ALA A 68 -35.81 4.20 15.72
N THR A 69 -35.50 3.48 14.64
CA THR A 69 -35.01 2.10 14.68
C THR A 69 -33.54 2.01 14.26
N LYS A 70 -32.86 0.92 14.65
CA LYS A 70 -31.49 0.63 14.20
C LYS A 70 -31.38 0.52 12.68
N GLU A 71 -32.45 0.07 12.02
CA GLU A 71 -32.56 -0.01 10.57
C GLU A 71 -32.63 1.39 9.94
N ASP A 72 -33.45 2.29 10.49
CA ASP A 72 -33.53 3.69 10.03
C ASP A 72 -32.21 4.44 10.19
N ARG A 73 -31.45 4.09 11.24
CA ARG A 73 -30.12 4.66 11.53
C ARG A 73 -28.98 4.03 10.73
N LEU A 74 -29.26 3.06 9.86
CA LEU A 74 -28.27 2.32 9.08
C LEU A 74 -27.19 1.64 9.96
N GLU A 75 -27.53 1.23 11.18
CA GLU A 75 -26.57 0.61 12.13
C GLU A 75 -26.15 -0.81 11.72
N GLY A 76 -26.84 -1.40 10.75
CA GLY A 76 -26.45 -2.69 10.17
C GLY A 76 -25.24 -2.62 9.25
N LEU A 77 -24.77 -1.42 8.89
CA LEU A 77 -23.65 -1.23 7.97
C LEU A 77 -22.43 -0.68 8.72
N ILE A 78 -21.33 -1.41 8.65
CA ILE A 78 -20.02 -0.98 9.14
C ILE A 78 -19.16 -0.66 7.92
N PHE A 79 -18.83 0.62 7.75
CA PHE A 79 -17.99 1.07 6.65
C PHE A 79 -16.51 0.85 6.96
N LYS A 80 -15.80 0.27 6.00
CA LYS A 80 -14.39 -0.09 6.08
C LYS A 80 -13.62 0.56 4.93
N PHE A 81 -12.43 1.04 5.24
CA PHE A 81 -11.47 1.49 4.23
C PHE A 81 -10.90 0.29 3.46
N GLU A 82 -11.16 0.28 2.16
CA GLU A 82 -10.47 -0.58 1.19
C GLU A 82 -9.49 0.31 0.43
N ASP A 83 -8.35 0.57 1.06
CA ASP A 83 -7.26 1.46 0.60
C ASP A 83 -6.49 0.88 -0.61
N TRP A 84 -7.20 0.28 -1.58
CA TRP A 84 -6.60 -0.35 -2.75
C TRP A 84 -5.77 0.63 -3.57
N HIS A 85 -6.28 1.85 -3.81
CA HIS A 85 -5.54 2.90 -4.51
C HIS A 85 -4.29 3.34 -3.76
N ALA A 86 -4.39 3.51 -2.43
CA ALA A 86 -3.24 3.88 -1.61
C ALA A 86 -2.17 2.79 -1.64
N ILE A 87 -2.56 1.52 -1.49
CA ILE A 87 -1.65 0.37 -1.59
C ILE A 87 -1.01 0.31 -2.98
N ARG A 88 -1.78 0.49 -4.06
CA ARG A 88 -1.24 0.51 -5.43
C ARG A 88 -0.23 1.65 -5.63
N ASN A 89 -0.50 2.83 -5.08
CA ASN A 89 0.44 3.96 -5.10
C ASN A 89 1.71 3.64 -4.31
N LEU A 90 1.62 2.92 -3.18
CA LEU A 90 2.79 2.47 -2.44
C LEU A 90 3.65 1.49 -3.24
N PHE A 91 3.05 0.57 -3.98
CA PHE A 91 3.80 -0.28 -4.92
C PHE A 91 4.46 0.52 -6.04
N GLU A 92 3.82 1.59 -6.52
CA GLU A 92 4.42 2.49 -7.50
C GLU A 92 5.64 3.24 -6.93
N ILE A 93 5.57 3.70 -5.67
CA ILE A 93 6.70 4.29 -4.97
C ILE A 93 7.82 3.25 -4.81
N TYR A 94 7.49 2.04 -4.36
CA TYR A 94 8.46 0.94 -4.25
C TYR A 94 9.15 0.66 -5.59
N HIS A 95 8.39 0.59 -6.68
CA HIS A 95 8.93 0.45 -8.02
C HIS A 95 9.88 1.60 -8.38
N ARG A 96 9.46 2.86 -8.16
CA ARG A 96 10.30 4.02 -8.50
C ARG A 96 11.61 4.09 -7.73
N ILE A 97 11.65 3.58 -6.49
CA ILE A 97 12.85 3.60 -5.66
C ILE A 97 13.81 2.47 -6.04
N PHE A 98 13.29 1.25 -6.25
CA PHE A 98 14.13 0.04 -6.33
C PHE A 98 14.25 -0.58 -7.72
N TYR A 99 13.46 -0.11 -8.69
CA TYR A 99 13.53 -0.60 -10.07
C TYR A 99 14.44 0.27 -10.92
N ASP A 100 15.45 -0.36 -11.50
CA ASP A 100 16.24 0.21 -12.61
C ASP A 100 16.29 -0.79 -13.77
N GLY A 101 15.95 -0.32 -14.97
CA GLY A 101 15.98 -1.11 -16.20
C GLY A 101 17.38 -1.61 -16.58
N ALA A 102 18.44 -0.89 -16.18
CA ALA A 102 19.82 -1.28 -16.44
C ALA A 102 20.30 -2.41 -15.51
N SER A 103 19.68 -2.54 -14.33
CA SER A 103 20.13 -3.42 -13.24
C SER A 103 19.92 -4.92 -13.44
N SER A 104 19.48 -5.35 -14.63
CA SER A 104 19.13 -6.75 -14.92
C SER A 104 20.26 -7.76 -14.69
N LYS A 105 21.51 -7.33 -14.80
CA LYS A 105 22.72 -8.15 -14.63
C LYS A 105 23.29 -8.06 -13.22
N ASP A 106 22.87 -7.08 -12.44
CA ASP A 106 23.40 -6.81 -11.10
C ASP A 106 22.73 -7.72 -10.09
N HIS A 107 23.49 -8.61 -9.47
CA HIS A 107 22.93 -9.54 -8.50
C HIS A 107 22.36 -8.80 -7.28
N GLY A 108 21.23 -9.30 -6.79
CA GLY A 108 20.56 -8.71 -5.63
C GLY A 108 19.68 -7.50 -5.97
N THR A 109 19.59 -7.05 -7.23
CA THR A 109 18.66 -5.98 -7.63
C THR A 109 17.26 -6.49 -7.91
N LEU A 110 16.28 -5.59 -7.91
CA LEU A 110 14.87 -5.94 -8.09
C LEU A 110 14.62 -6.60 -9.46
N LEU A 111 15.20 -6.04 -10.53
CA LEU A 111 15.03 -6.55 -11.89
C LEU A 111 15.77 -7.88 -12.11
N ALA A 112 16.94 -8.06 -11.50
CA ALA A 112 17.66 -9.33 -11.53
C ALA A 112 16.84 -10.43 -10.83
N ASN A 113 16.26 -10.14 -9.67
CA ASN A 113 15.39 -11.09 -8.94
C ASN A 113 14.12 -11.43 -9.73
N MET A 114 13.45 -10.45 -10.34
CA MET A 114 12.31 -10.70 -11.24
C MET A 114 12.66 -11.66 -12.37
N THR A 115 13.86 -11.51 -12.93
CA THR A 115 14.33 -12.34 -14.05
C THR A 115 14.66 -13.75 -13.58
N LYS A 116 15.34 -13.90 -12.43
CA LYS A 116 15.64 -15.21 -11.82
C LYS A 116 14.36 -15.98 -11.46
N LEU A 117 13.37 -15.31 -10.89
CA LEU A 117 12.08 -15.90 -10.50
C LEU A 117 11.11 -16.09 -11.68
N ARG A 118 11.51 -15.73 -12.91
CA ARG A 118 10.68 -15.77 -14.13
C ARG A 118 9.36 -15.00 -14.00
N CYS A 119 9.34 -13.94 -13.21
CA CYS A 119 8.20 -13.04 -13.04
C CYS A 119 8.16 -11.97 -14.15
N SER A 120 8.16 -12.40 -15.42
CA SER A 120 8.20 -11.48 -16.58
C SER A 120 7.01 -10.51 -16.63
N ASN A 121 5.82 -10.96 -16.21
CA ASN A 121 4.63 -10.11 -16.16
C ASN A 121 4.78 -8.95 -15.15
N ALA A 122 5.52 -9.15 -14.06
CA ALA A 122 5.78 -8.10 -13.08
C ALA A 122 6.65 -6.96 -13.65
N LYS A 123 7.42 -7.20 -14.73
CA LYS A 123 8.27 -6.18 -15.37
C LYS A 123 7.47 -5.04 -16.01
N GLN A 124 6.17 -5.25 -16.26
CA GLN A 124 5.27 -4.19 -16.74
C GLN A 124 4.95 -3.15 -15.65
N GLY A 125 5.32 -3.43 -14.40
CA GLY A 125 5.17 -2.53 -13.26
C GLY A 125 3.77 -2.56 -12.63
N PRO A 126 3.60 -1.88 -11.48
CA PRO A 126 2.38 -1.92 -10.68
C PRO A 126 1.18 -1.22 -11.32
N HIS A 127 1.40 -0.35 -12.31
CA HIS A 127 0.30 0.31 -13.01
C HIS A 127 -0.33 -0.61 -14.07
N ALA A 128 0.46 -1.30 -14.87
CA ALA A 128 -0.03 -2.17 -15.94
C ALA A 128 -0.36 -3.59 -15.46
N ALA A 129 0.42 -4.13 -14.52
CA ALA A 129 0.30 -5.51 -14.07
C ALA A 129 0.34 -5.61 -12.53
N TYR A 130 -0.58 -4.92 -11.84
CA TYR A 130 -0.61 -4.82 -10.38
C TYR A 130 -0.52 -6.16 -9.65
N ASN A 131 -1.36 -7.14 -10.01
CA ASN A 131 -1.40 -8.43 -9.32
C ASN A 131 -0.09 -9.20 -9.47
N ALA A 132 0.45 -9.27 -10.70
CA ALA A 132 1.74 -9.91 -10.96
C ALA A 132 2.90 -9.21 -10.22
N TYR A 133 2.86 -7.87 -10.15
CA TYR A 133 3.85 -7.09 -9.42
C TYR A 133 3.77 -7.34 -7.91
N LYS A 134 2.57 -7.28 -7.34
CA LYS A 134 2.32 -7.56 -5.92
C LYS A 134 2.83 -8.95 -5.52
N GLU A 135 2.47 -9.97 -6.29
CA GLU A 135 2.93 -11.35 -6.02
C GLU A 135 4.45 -11.47 -6.07
N PHE A 136 5.10 -10.80 -7.03
CA PHE A 136 6.55 -10.79 -7.10
C PHE A 136 7.16 -10.12 -5.86
N VAL A 137 6.67 -8.95 -5.44
CA VAL A 137 7.19 -8.25 -4.25
C VAL A 137 7.00 -9.09 -3.00
N HIS A 138 5.90 -9.84 -2.87
CA HIS A 138 5.71 -10.78 -1.77
C HIS A 138 6.75 -11.90 -1.77
N LYS A 139 7.00 -12.52 -2.92
CA LYS A 139 8.02 -13.58 -3.05
C LYS A 139 9.41 -13.05 -2.75
N ASP A 140 9.74 -11.88 -3.28
CA ASP A 140 11.01 -11.22 -3.09
C ASP A 140 11.23 -10.82 -1.63
N THR A 141 10.24 -10.21 -0.97
CA THR A 141 10.30 -9.86 0.47
C THR A 141 10.47 -11.10 1.34
N THR A 142 9.73 -12.18 1.06
CA THR A 142 9.87 -13.45 1.79
C THR A 142 11.26 -14.04 1.60
N ALA A 143 11.80 -14.02 0.38
CA ALA A 143 13.14 -14.53 0.11
C ALA A 143 14.23 -13.70 0.84
N LEU A 144 14.10 -12.38 0.85
CA LEU A 144 15.00 -11.49 1.59
C LEU A 144 14.91 -11.71 3.10
N PHE A 145 13.70 -11.92 3.63
CA PHE A 145 13.52 -12.25 5.05
C PHE A 145 14.16 -13.58 5.42
N LEU A 146 13.99 -14.62 4.59
CA LEU A 146 14.64 -15.91 4.81
C LEU A 146 16.17 -15.78 4.79
N ALA A 147 16.73 -15.02 3.84
CA ALA A 147 18.17 -14.75 3.81
C ALA A 147 18.65 -14.03 5.08
N ALA A 148 17.91 -13.01 5.54
CA ALA A 148 18.23 -12.28 6.77
C ALA A 148 18.14 -13.18 8.02
N ALA A 149 17.13 -14.07 8.09
CA ALA A 149 16.99 -15.02 9.18
C ALA A 149 18.13 -16.06 9.17
N MET A 150 18.51 -16.56 8.00
CA MET A 150 19.66 -17.46 7.86
C MET A 150 20.96 -16.79 8.31
N GLU A 151 21.21 -15.54 7.90
CA GLU A 151 22.37 -14.75 8.35
C GLU A 151 22.34 -14.54 9.88
N HIS A 152 21.17 -14.25 10.46
CA HIS A 152 21.03 -14.03 11.91
C HIS A 152 21.30 -15.30 12.73
N PHE A 153 20.74 -16.43 12.30
CA PHE A 153 20.83 -17.69 13.01
C PHE A 153 22.04 -18.54 12.62
N GLY A 154 22.82 -18.09 11.63
CA GLY A 154 24.00 -18.81 11.13
C GLY A 154 23.65 -20.10 10.38
N LEU A 155 22.53 -20.12 9.66
CA LEU A 155 22.08 -21.27 8.86
C LEU A 155 22.68 -21.18 7.44
N GLU A 156 23.23 -22.28 6.94
CA GLU A 156 23.77 -22.37 5.58
C GLU A 156 22.69 -22.68 4.54
N ASP A 157 21.63 -23.41 4.93
CA ASP A 157 20.50 -23.78 4.06
C ASP A 157 19.14 -23.55 4.71
N VAL A 158 18.11 -23.28 3.89
CA VAL A 158 16.73 -23.04 4.35
C VAL A 158 16.10 -24.29 5.01
N THR A 159 16.60 -25.48 4.66
CA THR A 159 16.15 -26.77 5.20
C THR A 159 17.00 -27.26 6.36
N GLU A 160 18.04 -26.51 6.73
CA GLU A 160 18.87 -26.84 7.87
C GLU A 160 18.05 -26.79 9.16
N ASN A 161 18.17 -27.85 9.96
CA ASN A 161 17.53 -27.95 11.26
C ASN A 161 18.59 -28.42 12.27
N PRO A 162 19.39 -27.49 12.83
CA PRO A 162 20.43 -27.84 13.77
C PRO A 162 19.84 -28.48 15.02
N ASP A 163 20.46 -29.56 15.50
CA ASP A 163 20.04 -30.21 16.74
C ASP A 163 20.07 -29.22 17.91
N GLY A 164 18.91 -29.03 18.55
CA GLY A 164 18.76 -28.09 19.67
C GLY A 164 18.54 -26.63 19.28
N PHE A 165 18.35 -26.30 18.00
CA PHE A 165 17.99 -24.94 17.56
C PHE A 165 16.69 -24.46 18.22
N VAL A 166 15.68 -25.33 18.26
CA VAL A 166 14.44 -25.10 19.01
C VAL A 166 14.61 -25.69 20.42
N PRO A 167 14.44 -24.89 21.49
CA PRO A 167 14.49 -25.40 22.85
C PRO A 167 13.48 -26.53 23.06
N VAL A 168 13.86 -27.57 23.80
CA VAL A 168 13.03 -28.77 24.04
C VAL A 168 11.67 -28.38 24.63
N ASP A 169 11.67 -27.44 25.58
CA ASP A 169 10.48 -26.94 26.25
C ASP A 169 9.50 -26.25 25.28
N VAL A 170 10.03 -25.62 24.23
CA VAL A 170 9.23 -24.99 23.17
C VAL A 170 8.72 -26.05 22.21
N ASN A 171 9.54 -27.02 21.82
CA ASN A 171 9.18 -28.04 20.84
C ASN A 171 8.03 -28.95 21.34
N TYR A 172 8.04 -29.30 22.63
CA TYR A 172 6.97 -30.08 23.28
C TYR A 172 5.96 -29.21 24.04
N GLY A 173 6.13 -27.89 24.01
CA GLY A 173 5.30 -26.93 24.73
C GLY A 173 3.91 -26.69 24.10
N LEU A 174 3.10 -25.90 24.82
CA LEU A 174 1.79 -25.45 24.35
C LEU A 174 1.92 -24.59 23.07
N PRO A 175 0.89 -24.55 22.21
CA PRO A 175 0.90 -23.73 21.00
C PRO A 175 1.23 -22.25 21.24
N GLU A 176 0.79 -21.69 22.37
CA GLU A 176 1.08 -20.30 22.73
C GLU A 176 2.56 -20.09 23.05
N LEU A 177 3.22 -21.05 23.70
CA LEU A 177 4.66 -20.97 23.97
C LEU A 177 5.47 -21.00 22.66
N LYS A 178 5.07 -21.87 21.72
CA LYS A 178 5.66 -21.92 20.37
C LYS A 178 5.49 -20.60 19.62
N ARG A 179 4.30 -20.00 19.72
CA ARG A 179 3.99 -18.70 19.11
C ARG A 179 4.85 -17.59 19.72
N SER A 180 4.91 -17.49 21.05
CA SER A 180 5.72 -16.47 21.73
C SER A 180 7.20 -16.57 21.40
N TRP A 181 7.76 -17.78 21.42
CA TRP A 181 9.16 -18.02 21.04
C TRP A 181 9.42 -17.62 19.57
N LEU A 182 8.55 -18.01 18.65
CA LEU A 182 8.68 -17.62 17.25
C LEU A 182 8.62 -16.10 17.06
N HIS A 183 7.72 -15.41 17.77
CA HIS A 183 7.65 -13.95 17.73
C HIS A 183 8.91 -13.29 18.25
N GLU A 184 9.52 -13.83 19.30
CA GLU A 184 10.78 -13.33 19.84
C GLU A 184 11.92 -13.49 18.82
N CYS A 185 12.06 -14.69 18.22
CA CYS A 185 13.04 -14.94 17.17
C CYS A 185 12.86 -14.02 15.96
N VAL A 186 11.62 -13.85 15.48
CA VAL A 186 11.32 -12.94 14.37
C VAL A 186 11.61 -11.49 14.76
N GLY A 187 11.31 -11.09 15.99
CA GLY A 187 11.60 -9.77 16.54
C GLY A 187 13.09 -9.44 16.46
N GLN A 188 13.96 -10.38 16.85
CA GLN A 188 15.41 -10.21 16.78
C GLN A 188 15.92 -9.96 15.34
N VAL A 189 15.37 -10.70 14.36
CA VAL A 189 15.72 -10.51 12.93
C VAL A 189 15.25 -9.14 12.44
N VAL A 190 14.01 -8.75 12.77
CA VAL A 190 13.45 -7.45 12.37
C VAL A 190 14.24 -6.30 13.00
N ASP A 191 14.59 -6.40 14.28
CA ASP A 191 15.37 -5.37 14.98
C ASP A 191 16.78 -5.22 14.38
N THR A 192 17.36 -6.31 13.88
CA THR A 192 18.70 -6.30 13.27
C THR A 192 18.71 -5.74 11.84
N PHE A 193 17.76 -6.15 10.99
CA PHE A 193 17.84 -5.90 9.54
C PHE A 193 16.80 -4.92 9.00
N VAL A 194 15.77 -4.57 9.78
CA VAL A 194 14.63 -3.75 9.32
C VAL A 194 14.52 -2.45 10.09
N MET A 195 14.67 -2.51 11.41
CA MET A 195 14.64 -1.32 12.26
C MET A 195 15.93 -0.51 12.05
N MET A 196 15.88 0.48 11.16
CA MET A 196 16.98 1.43 11.01
C MET A 196 17.15 2.20 12.32
N THR A 197 18.18 1.84 13.09
CA THR A 197 18.53 2.43 14.40
C THR A 197 18.59 3.97 14.38
N GLY A 198 18.91 4.59 13.23
CA GLY A 198 18.92 6.06 13.10
C GLY A 198 17.56 6.72 12.79
N VAL A 199 16.56 5.99 12.29
CA VAL A 199 15.26 6.57 11.90
C VAL A 199 14.33 6.73 13.10
N THR A 200 14.35 5.79 14.03
CA THR A 200 13.60 5.86 15.30
C THR A 200 14.12 6.98 16.20
N GLU A 201 15.43 7.22 16.22
CA GLU A 201 16.04 8.35 16.92
C GLU A 201 15.67 9.69 16.27
N ALA A 202 15.72 9.78 14.93
CA ALA A 202 15.31 10.97 14.19
C ALA A 202 13.80 11.26 14.29
N ALA A 203 12.96 10.22 14.41
CA ALA A 203 11.52 10.35 14.62
C ALA A 203 11.18 10.74 16.07
N SER A 204 11.92 10.23 17.06
CA SER A 204 11.76 10.59 18.48
C SER A 204 12.24 12.01 18.78
N GLN A 205 13.19 12.53 18.01
CA GLN A 205 13.61 13.94 18.06
C GLN A 205 12.62 14.90 17.38
N ARG A 206 11.65 14.39 16.60
CA ARG A 206 10.51 15.20 16.13
C ARG A 206 9.49 15.32 17.25
N GLN A 207 9.81 16.11 18.27
CA GLN A 207 8.77 16.72 19.08
C GLN A 207 7.80 17.45 18.13
N PRO A 208 6.48 17.43 18.39
CA PRO A 208 5.54 18.31 17.69
C PRO A 208 5.89 19.73 18.09
N SER A 209 6.83 20.35 17.37
CA SER A 209 7.13 21.75 17.53
C SER A 209 5.91 22.53 17.07
N THR A 210 5.12 23.01 18.03
CA THR A 210 4.13 24.08 17.88
C THR A 210 4.78 25.41 17.46
N GLN A 211 6.10 25.44 17.25
CA GLN A 211 6.75 26.52 16.55
C GLN A 211 6.34 26.44 15.08
N GLN A 212 5.47 27.38 14.67
CA GLN A 212 5.30 27.77 13.27
C GLN A 212 6.66 27.70 12.60
N ARG A 213 6.84 26.77 11.65
CA ARG A 213 8.02 26.73 10.79
C ARG A 213 8.20 28.13 10.21
N GLN A 214 9.14 28.91 10.76
CA GLN A 214 9.53 30.17 10.16
C GLN A 214 10.02 29.80 8.76
N ARG A 215 9.23 30.17 7.75
CA ARG A 215 9.57 29.89 6.36
C ARG A 215 10.94 30.51 6.11
N GLN A 216 11.92 29.71 5.70
CA GLN A 216 13.24 30.22 5.37
C GLN A 216 13.09 31.31 4.32
N GLN A 217 13.51 32.52 4.68
CA GLN A 217 13.49 33.69 3.82
C GLN A 217 14.89 33.87 3.24
N PHE A 218 14.96 34.06 1.93
CA PHE A 218 16.19 34.20 1.16
C PHE A 218 16.28 35.65 0.63
N PRO A 219 16.98 36.56 1.33
CA PRO A 219 17.22 37.91 0.83
C PRO A 219 18.12 37.89 -0.41
N CYS A 220 17.93 38.86 -1.30
CA CYS A 220 18.83 39.10 -2.44
C CYS A 220 20.23 39.46 -1.95
N ARG A 221 21.27 38.94 -2.61
CA ARG A 221 22.67 39.18 -2.25
C ARG A 221 23.26 40.47 -2.83
N ALA A 222 22.53 41.19 -3.68
CA ALA A 222 23.04 42.40 -4.33
C ALA A 222 22.99 43.62 -3.40
N ASP A 223 24.06 44.42 -3.37
CA ASP A 223 24.13 45.65 -2.60
C ASP A 223 23.01 46.63 -3.01
N GLY A 224 22.20 47.03 -2.03
CA GLY A 224 21.06 47.94 -2.23
C GLY A 224 19.74 47.28 -2.62
N CYS A 225 19.66 45.95 -2.71
CA CYS A 225 18.41 45.24 -3.01
C CYS A 225 17.74 44.65 -1.75
N GLY A 226 16.60 45.22 -1.34
CA GLY A 226 15.83 44.76 -0.17
C GLY A 226 14.85 43.62 -0.42
N ASN A 227 14.92 42.94 -1.57
CA ASN A 227 13.94 41.91 -1.92
C ASN A 227 14.21 40.58 -1.20
N VAL A 228 13.15 39.96 -0.69
CA VAL A 228 13.20 38.70 0.05
C VAL A 228 12.33 37.64 -0.63
N TYR A 229 12.86 36.44 -0.81
CA TYR A 229 12.21 35.35 -1.52
C TYR A 229 11.96 34.15 -0.60
N MET A 230 10.90 33.39 -0.87
CA MET A 230 10.62 32.14 -0.15
C MET A 230 11.34 30.91 -0.75
N TYR A 231 11.85 31.02 -1.98
CA TYR A 231 12.51 29.93 -2.68
C TYR A 231 13.86 30.36 -3.25
N VAL A 232 14.88 29.52 -3.11
CA VAL A 232 16.25 29.78 -3.61
C VAL A 232 16.26 30.07 -5.11
N LYS A 233 15.55 29.26 -5.93
CA LYS A 233 15.43 29.49 -7.39
C LYS A 233 14.79 30.83 -7.74
N ALA A 234 13.87 31.33 -6.92
CA ALA A 234 13.23 32.63 -7.14
C ALA A 234 14.22 33.78 -6.87
N ARG A 235 15.03 33.67 -5.81
CA ARG A 235 16.14 34.59 -5.53
C ARG A 235 17.14 34.61 -6.69
N GLU A 236 17.61 33.44 -7.14
CA GLU A 236 18.59 33.31 -8.23
C GLU A 236 18.06 33.86 -9.57
N THR A 237 16.77 33.69 -9.84
CA THR A 237 16.14 34.25 -11.04
C THR A 237 16.09 35.77 -10.99
N HIS A 238 15.81 36.34 -9.82
CA HIS A 238 15.83 37.78 -9.61
C HIS A 238 17.25 38.35 -9.72
N GLU A 239 18.22 37.74 -9.01
CA GLU A 239 19.64 38.11 -9.03
C GLU A 239 20.20 38.12 -10.44
N ARG A 240 19.87 37.10 -11.25
CA ARG A 240 20.28 37.02 -12.65
C ARG A 240 19.62 38.06 -13.54
N LYS A 241 18.32 38.33 -13.38
CA LYS A 241 17.57 39.25 -14.27
C LYS A 241 17.76 40.73 -13.94
N LYS A 242 17.93 41.07 -12.66
CA LYS A 242 17.96 42.46 -12.18
C LYS A 242 19.36 42.93 -11.82
N HIS A 243 20.26 42.02 -11.46
CA HIS A 243 21.59 42.34 -10.95
C HIS A 243 22.73 41.71 -11.77
N ASN A 244 22.44 40.93 -12.83
CA ASN A 244 23.42 40.19 -13.63
C ASN A 244 24.42 39.37 -12.79
N LEU A 245 24.00 38.94 -11.60
CA LEU A 245 24.82 38.08 -10.75
C LEU A 245 24.75 36.66 -11.31
N VAL A 246 25.89 36.11 -11.69
CA VAL A 246 26.04 34.71 -12.06
C VAL A 246 26.17 33.92 -10.77
N ALA A 247 25.21 33.02 -10.51
CA ALA A 247 25.32 32.12 -9.37
C ALA A 247 26.61 31.29 -9.49
N PRO A 248 27.37 31.07 -8.40
CA PRO A 248 28.41 30.05 -8.40
C PRO A 248 27.78 28.74 -8.85
N LEU A 249 28.41 28.04 -9.80
CA LEU A 249 28.06 26.66 -10.09
C LEU A 249 28.02 25.91 -8.76
N ASP A 250 26.87 25.33 -8.43
CA ASP A 250 26.72 24.49 -7.26
C ASP A 250 27.79 23.39 -7.33
N SER A 251 28.86 23.56 -6.56
CA SER A 251 29.48 22.41 -5.92
C SER A 251 28.38 21.87 -5.01
N SER A 252 27.59 20.92 -5.52
CA SER A 252 26.88 20.01 -4.64
C SER A 252 27.86 19.62 -3.54
N PRO A 253 27.51 19.70 -2.25
CA PRO A 253 28.39 19.17 -1.23
C PRO A 253 28.69 17.73 -1.66
N GLU A 254 29.94 17.46 -2.02
CA GLU A 254 30.45 16.11 -2.04
C GLU A 254 30.19 15.62 -0.62
N HIS A 255 29.07 14.91 -0.44
CA HIS A 255 28.95 14.02 0.69
C HIS A 255 30.16 13.11 0.55
N ALA A 256 31.16 13.35 1.39
CA ALA A 256 32.25 12.42 1.57
C ALA A 256 31.58 11.09 1.89
N SER A 257 31.48 10.20 0.89
CA SER A 257 31.01 8.84 1.10
C SER A 257 31.90 8.26 2.18
N PRO A 258 31.36 7.86 3.33
CA PRO A 258 32.15 7.15 4.31
C PRO A 258 32.75 5.94 3.59
N ALA A 259 34.07 5.85 3.57
CA ALA A 259 34.74 4.65 3.12
C ALA A 259 34.19 3.48 3.96
N ASP A 260 33.74 2.41 3.30
CA ASP A 260 33.12 1.21 3.86
C ASP A 260 31.60 1.23 4.15
N GLN A 261 30.79 1.95 3.37
CA GLN A 261 29.35 1.64 3.30
C GLN A 261 29.06 0.56 2.28
N ASP A 262 28.57 -0.60 2.74
CA ASP A 262 28.04 -1.65 1.86
C ASP A 262 26.68 -1.20 1.29
N HIS A 263 26.75 -0.51 0.16
CA HIS A 263 25.58 -0.03 -0.56
C HIS A 263 24.64 -1.17 -1.02
N GLN A 264 25.16 -2.39 -1.23
CA GLN A 264 24.34 -3.53 -1.63
C GLN A 264 23.52 -4.05 -0.45
N LYS A 265 24.15 -4.19 0.72
CA LYS A 265 23.47 -4.56 1.95
C LYS A 265 22.42 -3.53 2.34
N GLN A 266 22.77 -2.24 2.34
CA GLN A 266 21.83 -1.16 2.64
C GLN A 266 20.63 -1.11 1.68
N HIS A 267 20.87 -1.29 0.38
CA HIS A 267 19.79 -1.36 -0.61
C HIS A 267 18.85 -2.55 -0.35
N THR A 268 19.41 -3.68 0.06
CA THR A 268 18.66 -4.91 0.34
C THR A 268 17.83 -4.78 1.63
N GLU A 269 18.41 -4.24 2.69
CA GLU A 269 17.72 -3.94 3.95
C GLU A 269 16.58 -2.91 3.74
N ALA A 270 16.83 -1.86 2.96
CA ALA A 270 15.81 -0.87 2.62
C ALA A 270 14.63 -1.50 1.85
N ARG A 271 14.91 -2.44 0.93
CA ARG A 271 13.86 -3.20 0.23
C ARG A 271 13.07 -4.10 1.16
N LEU A 272 13.75 -4.80 2.07
CA LEU A 272 13.12 -5.65 3.06
C LEU A 272 12.20 -4.84 3.98
N GLY A 273 12.67 -3.71 4.49
CA GLY A 273 11.88 -2.83 5.36
C GLY A 273 10.66 -2.23 4.65
N PHE A 274 10.80 -1.78 3.40
CA PHE A 274 9.65 -1.30 2.63
C PHE A 274 8.70 -2.45 2.29
N GLY A 275 9.21 -3.65 2.00
CA GLY A 275 8.40 -4.85 1.78
C GLY A 275 7.54 -5.19 3.00
N PHE A 276 8.11 -5.15 4.21
CA PHE A 276 7.34 -5.32 5.45
C PHE A 276 6.30 -4.22 5.66
N PHE A 277 6.63 -2.97 5.35
CA PHE A 277 5.66 -1.88 5.40
C PHE A 277 4.47 -2.13 4.47
N LEU A 278 4.71 -2.62 3.24
CA LEU A 278 3.65 -3.00 2.29
C LEU A 278 2.80 -4.15 2.82
N LEU A 279 3.41 -5.18 3.41
CA LEU A 279 2.70 -6.32 4.01
C LEU A 279 1.82 -5.88 5.18
N ASN A 280 2.34 -5.01 6.05
CA ASN A 280 1.59 -4.48 7.20
C ASN A 280 0.36 -3.66 6.73
N MET A 281 0.53 -2.81 5.71
CA MET A 281 -0.59 -2.05 5.12
C MET A 281 -1.65 -2.97 4.52
N GLN A 282 -1.25 -4.09 3.92
CA GLN A 282 -2.18 -5.06 3.35
C GLN A 282 -2.90 -5.90 4.41
N ASP A 283 -2.19 -6.33 5.47
CA ASP A 283 -2.81 -7.09 6.57
C ASP A 283 -3.83 -6.25 7.33
N ALA A 284 -3.54 -4.95 7.55
CA ALA A 284 -4.46 -3.99 8.14
C ALA A 284 -5.79 -3.87 7.36
N VAL A 285 -5.75 -4.02 6.04
CA VAL A 285 -6.96 -4.04 5.20
C VAL A 285 -7.60 -5.43 5.14
N MET A 286 -6.84 -6.53 5.22
CA MET A 286 -7.38 -7.88 5.04
C MET A 286 -8.14 -8.41 6.26
N LYS A 287 -7.71 -8.11 7.48
CA LYS A 287 -8.30 -8.68 8.70
C LYS A 287 -9.03 -7.63 9.55
N PRO A 288 -10.29 -7.29 9.26
CA PRO A 288 -11.14 -6.70 10.28
C PRO A 288 -11.44 -7.75 11.37
N PRO A 289 -11.54 -7.37 12.65
CA PRO A 289 -12.03 -8.26 13.67
C PRO A 289 -13.52 -8.52 13.38
N LEU A 290 -13.92 -9.79 13.28
CA LEU A 290 -15.28 -10.37 13.32
C LEU A 290 -15.67 -11.19 12.08
N GLU A 291 -16.28 -12.36 12.36
CA GLU A 291 -17.03 -13.19 11.41
C GLU A 291 -18.06 -12.34 10.69
N SER A 292 -17.82 -12.00 9.43
CA SER A 292 -18.66 -11.08 8.68
C SER A 292 -18.76 -11.50 7.21
N VAL A 293 -19.95 -11.31 6.65
CA VAL A 293 -20.21 -11.45 5.21
C VAL A 293 -19.52 -10.28 4.50
N HIS A 294 -18.57 -10.58 3.62
CA HIS A 294 -17.87 -9.59 2.82
C HIS A 294 -18.68 -9.23 1.57
N ILE A 295 -19.22 -8.02 1.52
CA ILE A 295 -19.79 -7.46 0.28
C ILE A 295 -18.63 -6.75 -0.44
N TRP A 296 -18.16 -7.34 -1.55
CA TRP A 296 -17.11 -6.76 -2.37
C TRP A 296 -17.62 -5.54 -3.15
N GLY A 297 -16.86 -4.43 -3.03
CA GLY A 297 -16.87 -3.17 -3.76
C GLY A 297 -18.00 -2.83 -4.74
N LEU A 298 -18.60 -1.66 -4.53
CA LEU A 298 -19.27 -0.88 -5.58
C LEU A 298 -18.22 -0.48 -6.63
N ALA A 299 -18.32 -1.04 -7.84
CA ALA A 299 -17.41 -0.68 -8.92
C ALA A 299 -17.72 0.74 -9.43
N PRO A 300 -16.73 1.66 -9.48
CA PRO A 300 -16.92 2.93 -10.14
C PRO A 300 -17.11 2.69 -11.65
N HIS A 301 -18.11 3.35 -12.24
CA HIS A 301 -18.30 3.43 -13.68
C HIS A 301 -17.11 4.15 -14.33
N ASN A 302 -16.10 3.39 -14.74
CA ASN A 302 -15.26 3.72 -15.88
C ASN A 302 -15.52 2.67 -16.97
N LEU A 303 -16.69 2.78 -17.61
CA LEU A 303 -16.88 2.25 -18.96
C LEU A 303 -15.85 2.97 -19.86
N GLN A 304 -14.70 2.35 -20.07
CA GLN A 304 -13.96 2.57 -21.30
C GLN A 304 -14.83 2.01 -22.43
N VAL A 305 -15.66 2.89 -22.99
CA VAL A 305 -16.25 2.67 -24.29
C VAL A 305 -15.07 2.62 -25.26
N HIS A 306 -14.60 1.41 -25.57
CA HIS A 306 -13.79 1.18 -26.75
C HIS A 306 -14.62 1.63 -27.94
N LYS A 307 -14.33 2.85 -28.43
CA LYS A 307 -14.68 3.25 -29.79
C LYS A 307 -13.89 2.33 -30.72
N ASN A 308 -14.44 1.14 -31.00
CA ASN A 308 -14.00 0.34 -32.11
C ASN A 308 -14.28 1.15 -33.38
N LYS A 309 -13.20 1.70 -33.93
CA LYS A 309 -13.16 2.31 -35.25
C LYS A 309 -13.45 1.17 -36.23
N GLN A 310 -14.70 1.03 -36.63
CA GLN A 310 -15.07 0.23 -37.79
C GLN A 310 -14.35 0.81 -39.01
N ASN A 311 -13.36 0.07 -39.51
CA ASN A 311 -13.02 0.08 -40.93
C ASN A 311 -13.16 -1.38 -41.37
N GLY A 312 -14.18 -1.63 -42.18
CA GLY A 312 -14.55 -2.96 -42.57
C GLY A 312 -13.64 -3.57 -43.62
N SER A 313 -13.64 -4.89 -43.66
CA SER A 313 -13.77 -5.66 -44.90
C SER A 313 -14.00 -7.13 -44.57
N GLY A 314 -15.08 -7.69 -45.13
CA GLY A 314 -15.08 -9.06 -45.63
C GLY A 314 -15.57 -10.17 -44.70
N CYS A 315 -16.83 -10.54 -44.92
CA CYS A 315 -17.25 -11.92 -45.23
C CYS A 315 -17.07 -13.02 -44.16
N SER A 316 -18.16 -13.38 -43.51
CA SER A 316 -18.87 -14.65 -43.71
C SER A 316 -19.68 -15.00 -42.47
N THR A 317 -20.94 -15.30 -42.74
CA THR A 317 -21.94 -15.96 -41.89
C THR A 317 -21.37 -17.10 -41.06
N ASP A 318 -21.81 -17.22 -39.80
CA ASP A 318 -22.63 -18.37 -39.42
C ASP A 318 -23.54 -18.05 -38.22
N VAL A 319 -24.73 -18.63 -38.34
CA VAL A 319 -25.97 -18.47 -37.56
C VAL A 319 -26.02 -19.55 -36.48
N LEU A 320 -26.98 -19.41 -35.55
CA LEU A 320 -27.55 -20.41 -34.62
C LEU A 320 -26.92 -20.41 -33.22
N ASP A 321 -27.66 -20.44 -32.11
CA ASP A 321 -29.10 -20.30 -31.87
C ASP A 321 -29.31 -20.09 -30.36
N LEU A 322 -30.46 -19.55 -30.01
CA LEU A 322 -31.02 -19.56 -28.66
C LEU A 322 -31.06 -20.98 -28.06
N GLN A 323 -31.05 -21.11 -26.73
CA GLN A 323 -32.27 -21.42 -25.97
C GLN A 323 -32.03 -21.74 -24.48
N MET A 324 -32.89 -21.10 -23.67
CA MET A 324 -33.38 -21.41 -22.31
C MET A 324 -32.45 -21.25 -21.12
#